data_AF-A0ABD4ZGT8-F1
#
_entry.id   AF-A0ABD4ZGT8-F1
#
_cell.length_a   1.000
_cell.length_b   1.000
_cell.length_c   1.000
_cell.angle_alpha   90.00
_cell.angle_beta   90.00
_cell.angle_gamma   90.00
#
_symmetry.space_group_name_H-M   'P 1'
#
loop_
_entity.id
_entity.type
_entity.pdbx_description
1 polymer ?
#
loop_
_entity_poly.entity_id
_entity_poly.type
_entity_poly.pdbx_seq_one_letter_code
_entity_poly.pdbx_strand_id
1 'polypeptide(L)'
;IAESLTAYFNQPSAQKLLQELRDSGLNMEYLGTVEEEAPDNFFKEKTVVLTGKLSDFTRSEFTKKLQDLGAKVTGSVSKKTDYLIYGA
;
A
#
# COMPACT_ATOMS: atom_id res chain seq x y z
N ILE A 1 9.66 14.19 -18.04
CA ILE A 1 9.88 14.60 -16.63
C ILE A 1 10.86 13.65 -15.93
N ALA A 2 10.77 12.34 -16.14
CA ALA A 2 11.75 11.37 -15.60
C ALA A 2 13.20 11.59 -16.08
N GLU A 3 13.41 11.95 -17.35
CA GLU A 3 14.76 12.14 -17.94
C GLU A 3 15.57 13.27 -17.29
N SER A 4 14.92 14.38 -16.94
CA SER A 4 15.58 15.53 -16.30
C SER A 4 16.05 15.22 -14.87
N LEU A 5 15.36 14.31 -14.18
CA LEU A 5 15.71 13.91 -12.83
C LEU A 5 16.96 13.03 -12.87
N THR A 6 16.99 12.04 -13.77
CA THR A 6 18.13 11.15 -13.97
C THR A 6 19.37 11.92 -14.43
N ALA A 7 19.21 12.90 -15.32
CA ALA A 7 20.32 13.75 -15.79
C ALA A 7 20.95 14.57 -14.65
N TYR A 8 20.14 15.11 -13.73
CA TYR A 8 20.64 15.87 -12.58
C TYR A 8 21.43 14.98 -11.62
N PHE A 9 20.90 13.79 -11.28
CA PHE A 9 21.58 12.85 -10.36
C PHE A 9 22.85 12.22 -10.96
N ASN A 10 23.00 12.23 -12.29
CA ASN A 10 24.24 11.83 -12.97
C ASN A 10 25.31 12.91 -13.02
N GLN A 11 25.02 14.15 -12.58
CA GLN A 11 26.06 15.17 -12.51
C GLN A 11 27.04 14.90 -11.34
N PRO A 12 28.35 15.06 -11.56
CA PRO A 12 29.36 14.89 -10.51
C PRO A 12 29.12 15.78 -9.28
N SER A 13 28.55 16.96 -9.49
CA SER A 13 28.16 17.91 -8.44
C SER A 13 27.05 17.37 -7.55
N ALA A 14 26.02 16.74 -8.14
CA ALA A 14 24.92 16.13 -7.39
C ALA A 14 25.41 14.93 -6.57
N GLN A 15 26.31 14.11 -7.12
CA GLN A 15 26.92 13.01 -6.38
C GLN A 15 27.79 13.49 -5.22
N LYS A 16 28.55 14.58 -5.41
CA LYS A 16 29.35 15.19 -4.35
C LYS A 16 28.47 15.72 -3.21
N LEU A 17 27.39 16.44 -3.55
CA LEU A 17 26.42 16.91 -2.58
C LEU A 17 25.80 15.75 -1.80
N LEU A 18 25.40 14.67 -2.48
CA LEU A 18 24.87 13.47 -1.83
C LEU A 18 25.91 12.84 -0.88
N GLN A 19 27.19 12.81 -1.24
CA GLN A 19 28.23 12.32 -0.33
C GLN A 19 28.41 13.23 0.89
N GLU A 20 28.43 14.55 0.72
CA GLU A 20 28.53 15.50 1.85
C GLU A 20 27.34 15.37 2.80
N LEU A 21 26.15 15.11 2.27
CA LEU A 21 24.94 14.82 3.06
C LEU A 21 25.05 13.48 3.79
N ARG A 22 25.70 12.45 3.21
CA ARG A 22 25.98 11.16 3.89
C ARG A 22 26.96 11.33 5.02
N ASP A 23 28.08 12.00 4.77
CA ASP A 23 29.11 12.31 5.77
C ASP A 23 28.55 13.15 6.93
N SER A 24 27.54 13.99 6.65
CA SER A 24 26.81 14.75 7.66
C SER A 24 25.84 13.89 8.50
N GLY A 25 25.79 12.57 8.29
CA GLY A 25 24.96 11.64 9.06
C GLY A 25 23.46 11.73 8.76
N LEU A 26 23.08 12.28 7.60
CA LEU A 26 21.68 12.38 7.21
C LEU A 26 21.14 11.01 6.83
N ASN A 27 19.94 10.72 7.32
CA ASN A 27 19.26 9.49 6.99
C ASN A 27 18.85 9.47 5.51
N MET A 28 19.44 8.56 4.74
CA MET A 28 19.13 8.33 3.33
C MET A 28 18.19 7.15 3.12
N GLU A 29 17.84 6.46 4.20
CA GLU A 29 16.83 5.42 4.16
C GLU A 29 15.45 6.06 4.17
N TYR A 30 14.61 5.56 3.28
CA TYR A 30 13.20 5.87 3.28
C TYR A 30 12.58 5.30 4.57
N LEU A 31 12.34 6.17 5.56
CA LEU A 31 11.63 5.85 6.81
C LEU A 31 10.10 5.79 6.64
N GLY A 32 9.59 6.00 5.43
CA GLY A 32 8.18 5.75 5.17
C GLY A 32 7.91 4.27 5.36
N THR A 33 6.71 3.95 5.82
CA THR A 33 6.20 2.58 5.75
C THR A 33 6.37 2.14 4.31
N VAL A 34 7.35 1.26 4.05
CA VAL A 34 7.19 0.31 2.96
C VAL A 34 5.86 -0.32 3.33
N GLU A 35 4.79 0.01 2.59
CA GLU A 35 3.60 -0.82 2.62
C GLU A 35 4.15 -2.16 2.16
N GLU A 36 4.56 -3.00 3.13
CA GLU A 36 4.97 -4.37 2.88
C GLU A 36 3.81 -4.91 2.08
N GLU A 37 4.05 -5.12 0.78
CA GLU A 37 3.01 -5.53 -0.13
C GLU A 37 2.43 -6.78 0.52
N ALA A 38 1.16 -6.72 0.91
CA ALA A 38 0.55 -7.78 1.69
C ALA A 38 0.96 -9.11 1.05
N PRO A 39 1.44 -10.09 1.86
CA PRO A 39 1.97 -11.34 1.32
C PRO A 39 0.99 -11.92 0.31
N ASP A 40 1.50 -12.56 -0.74
CA ASP A 40 0.66 -13.04 -1.85
C ASP A 40 -0.47 -13.90 -1.30
N ASN A 41 -1.67 -13.33 -1.31
CA ASN A 41 -2.85 -13.84 -0.61
C ASN A 41 -4.02 -13.76 -1.56
N PHE A 42 -4.98 -14.66 -1.36
CA PHE A 42 -6.19 -14.76 -2.18
C PHE A 42 -6.99 -13.45 -2.31
N PHE A 43 -6.85 -12.55 -1.34
CA PHE A 43 -7.57 -11.28 -1.27
C PHE A 43 -6.76 -10.05 -1.73
N LYS A 44 -5.47 -10.21 -2.07
CA LYS A 44 -4.61 -9.11 -2.52
C LYS A 44 -5.17 -8.47 -3.80
N GLU A 45 -5.34 -7.16 -3.78
CA GLU A 45 -5.92 -6.35 -4.87
C GLU A 45 -7.37 -6.72 -5.28
N LYS A 46 -8.04 -7.61 -4.54
CA LYS A 46 -9.43 -7.99 -4.81
C LYS A 46 -10.41 -7.03 -4.18
N THR A 47 -11.52 -6.78 -4.87
CA THR A 47 -12.62 -5.97 -4.31
C THR A 47 -13.64 -6.87 -3.63
N VAL A 48 -13.73 -6.76 -2.30
CA VAL A 48 -14.63 -7.55 -1.47
C VAL A 48 -15.76 -6.66 -0.96
N VAL A 49 -17.00 -7.10 -1.14
CA VAL A 49 -18.18 -6.44 -0.58
C VAL A 49 -18.66 -7.18 0.64
N LEU A 50 -18.81 -6.46 1.74
CA LEU A 50 -19.40 -6.99 2.98
C LEU A 50 -20.86 -6.56 3.04
N THR A 51 -21.77 -7.52 3.15
CA THR A 51 -23.21 -7.28 3.30
C THR A 51 -23.77 -8.12 4.45
N GLY A 52 -24.79 -7.61 5.15
CA GLY A 52 -25.38 -8.28 6.33
C GLY A 52 -24.63 -8.02 7.65
N LYS A 53 -25.07 -8.70 8.73
CA LYS A 53 -24.41 -8.68 10.04
C LYS A 53 -23.48 -9.89 10.15
N LEU A 54 -22.22 -9.64 10.45
CA LEU A 54 -21.26 -10.69 10.76
C LEU A 54 -21.46 -11.06 12.24
N SER A 55 -21.78 -12.33 12.52
CA SER A 55 -22.02 -12.82 13.89
C SER A 55 -20.74 -12.95 14.70
N ASP A 56 -19.66 -13.41 14.04
CA ASP A 56 -18.37 -13.70 14.67
C ASP A 56 -17.37 -12.53 14.64
N PHE A 57 -17.62 -11.50 13.82
CA PHE A 57 -16.72 -10.35 13.68
C PHE A 57 -17.50 -9.05 13.58
N THR A 58 -17.01 -7.97 14.19
CA THR A 58 -17.55 -6.66 13.86
C THR A 58 -17.16 -6.28 12.43
N ARG A 59 -18.05 -5.57 11.71
CA ARG A 59 -17.77 -5.10 10.35
C ARG A 59 -16.44 -4.34 10.26
N SER A 60 -16.10 -3.59 11.31
CA SER A 60 -14.87 -2.80 11.38
C SER A 60 -13.62 -3.69 11.49
N GLU A 61 -13.64 -4.71 12.34
CA GLU A 61 -12.52 -5.65 12.48
C GLU A 61 -12.30 -6.47 11.21
N PHE A 62 -13.39 -6.93 10.58
CA PHE A 62 -13.30 -7.71 9.36
C PHE A 62 -12.82 -6.86 8.18
N THR A 63 -13.26 -5.60 8.10
CA THR A 63 -12.74 -4.63 7.12
C THR A 63 -11.25 -4.42 7.32
N LYS A 64 -10.80 -4.23 8.56
CA LYS A 64 -9.39 -4.02 8.87
C LYS A 64 -8.53 -5.23 8.52
N LYS A 65 -8.99 -6.45 8.83
CA LYS A 65 -8.30 -7.69 8.41
C LYS A 65 -8.19 -7.82 6.90
N LEU A 66 -9.25 -7.52 6.17
CA LEU A 66 -9.24 -7.57 4.70
C LEU A 66 -8.31 -6.50 4.10
N GLN A 67 -8.27 -5.30 4.69
CA GLN A 67 -7.35 -4.24 4.28
C GLN A 67 -5.89 -4.62 4.56
N ASP A 68 -5.62 -5.25 5.70
CA ASP A 68 -4.29 -5.77 6.07
C ASP A 68 -3.80 -6.85 5.08
N LEU A 69 -4.73 -7.65 4.56
CA LEU A 69 -4.48 -8.62 3.49
C LEU A 69 -4.40 -7.99 2.08
N GLY A 70 -4.47 -6.66 1.96
CA GLY A 70 -4.38 -5.94 0.68
C GLY A 70 -5.68 -5.95 -0.15
N ALA A 71 -6.82 -6.29 0.46
CA ALA A 71 -8.13 -6.31 -0.20
C ALA A 71 -8.83 -4.94 -0.10
N LYS A 72 -9.56 -4.58 -1.16
CA LYS A 72 -10.38 -3.38 -1.18
C LYS A 72 -11.79 -3.69 -0.72
N VAL A 73 -12.15 -3.24 0.47
CA VAL A 73 -13.49 -3.45 1.04
C VAL A 73 -14.45 -2.34 0.62
N THR A 74 -15.56 -2.67 -0.02
CA THR A 74 -16.58 -1.70 -0.42
C THR A 74 -17.97 -2.08 0.09
N GLY A 75 -18.83 -1.09 0.36
CA GLY A 75 -20.21 -1.32 0.81
C GLY A 75 -21.22 -1.53 -0.33
N SER A 76 -20.79 -1.37 -1.58
CA SER A 76 -21.64 -1.46 -2.76
C SER A 76 -21.08 -2.47 -3.74
N VAL A 77 -21.97 -3.32 -4.28
CA VAL A 77 -21.64 -4.24 -5.38
C VAL A 77 -21.49 -3.43 -6.66
N SER A 78 -20.38 -3.64 -7.36
CA SER A 78 -20.12 -3.06 -8.67
C SER A 78 -19.64 -4.15 -9.63
N LYS A 79 -19.55 -3.84 -10.93
CA LYS A 79 -18.95 -4.76 -11.93
C LYS A 79 -17.49 -5.13 -11.61
N LYS A 80 -16.83 -4.39 -10.72
CA LYS A 80 -15.45 -4.62 -10.28
C LYS A 80 -15.36 -5.40 -8.97
N THR A 81 -16.48 -5.84 -8.40
CA THR A 81 -16.50 -6.63 -7.17
C THR A 81 -16.15 -8.09 -7.50
N ASP A 82 -15.06 -8.59 -6.92
CA ASP A 82 -14.63 -9.98 -7.08
C ASP A 82 -15.40 -10.91 -6.13
N TYR A 83 -15.65 -10.47 -4.89
CA TYR A 83 -16.26 -11.30 -3.85
C TYR A 83 -17.35 -10.56 -3.08
N LEU A 84 -18.42 -11.28 -2.73
CA LEU A 84 -19.48 -10.81 -1.84
C LEU A 84 -19.52 -11.73 -0.62
N ILE A 85 -19.30 -11.16 0.56
CA ILE A 85 -19.38 -11.88 1.84
C ILE A 85 -20.68 -11.44 2.51
N TYR A 86 -21.59 -12.41 2.66
CA TYR A 86 -22.90 -12.22 3.27
C TYR A 86 -22.90 -12.74 4.71
N GLY A 87 -23.27 -11.87 5.65
CA GLY A 87 -23.60 -12.20 7.03
C GLY A 87 -25.11 -12.33 7.23
N ALA A 88 -25.52 -13.17 8.18
CA ALA A 88 -26.92 -13.49 8.49
C ALA A 88 -27.59 -12.44 9.41
#